data_AF-A0ABD7Z100-F1
#
_entry.id   AF-A0ABD7Z100-F1
#
_cell.length_a   1.000
_cell.length_b   1.000
_cell.length_c   1.000
_cell.angle_alpha   90.00
_cell.angle_beta   90.00
_cell.angle_gamma   90.00
#
_symmetry.space_group_name_H-M   'P 1'
#
loop_
_entity.id
_entity.type
_entity.pdbx_description
1 polymer ?
#
loop_
_entity_poly.entity_id
_entity_poly.type
_entity_poly.pdbx_seq_one_letter_code
_entity_poly.pdbx_strand_id
1 'polypeptide(L)'
;MRVELRDLIKHLKDDANGQTFNVDIEDFIEYIGETESLFSVKTYKQRVIDYLIENSWNPVIQKIRNLEPITRADTVELEKVLWNEPGTREEYNKFTFNTLAGGNVAAFIRSIVGLDKQAAEKRFSQFLSDNQLNSQQQEYLKTIINYVNENGDITTDVLINESPFDSYDWQEVFGDNVAFISKYVNTLHSVIVAS
;
A
#
# COMPACT_ATOMS: atom_id res chain seq x y z
N MET A 1 20.92 -2.80 25.41
CA MET A 1 21.48 -1.45 25.66
C MET A 1 20.89 -0.52 24.60
N ARG A 2 20.36 0.66 24.95
CA ARG A 2 19.71 1.59 24.00
C ARG A 2 20.65 2.78 23.71
N VAL A 3 21.20 2.87 22.49
CA VAL A 3 21.94 4.03 21.93
C VAL A 3 21.94 3.89 20.39
N GLU A 4 21.74 4.92 19.55
CA GLU A 4 20.65 5.91 19.57
C GLU A 4 20.33 6.33 18.11
N LEU A 5 19.06 6.53 17.77
CA LEU A 5 18.57 6.78 16.40
C LEU A 5 18.49 8.29 16.08
N ARG A 6 19.62 9.03 16.11
CA ARG A 6 19.54 10.52 16.08
C ARG A 6 20.35 11.33 15.08
N ASP A 7 21.32 10.77 14.36
CA ASP A 7 22.32 11.60 13.66
C ASP A 7 22.30 11.60 12.11
N LEU A 8 21.23 11.10 11.47
CA LEU A 8 21.07 11.19 10.00
C LEU A 8 19.85 11.98 9.50
N ILE A 9 19.21 12.79 10.34
CA ILE A 9 18.30 13.86 9.88
C ILE A 9 19.11 15.10 9.42
N LYS A 10 20.07 14.90 8.50
CA LYS A 10 20.83 15.99 7.84
C LYS A 10 21.31 15.59 6.45
N HIS A 11 20.39 15.59 5.46
CA HIS A 11 20.54 16.22 4.14
C HIS A 11 19.33 15.87 3.23
N LEU A 12 18.16 16.43 3.55
CA LEU A 12 17.14 16.64 2.53
C LEU A 12 17.46 17.97 1.84
N LYS A 13 18.09 17.88 0.68
CA LYS A 13 18.16 18.98 -0.29
C LYS A 13 17.36 18.57 -1.52
N ASP A 14 16.67 19.56 -2.04
CA ASP A 14 15.79 19.49 -3.20
C ASP A 14 16.44 18.75 -4.38
N ASP A 15 15.65 17.92 -5.07
CA ASP A 15 15.66 17.97 -6.52
C ASP A 15 14.28 17.61 -7.10
N ALA A 16 13.92 18.28 -8.19
CA ALA A 16 12.60 18.22 -8.80
C ALA A 16 12.56 17.22 -9.97
N ASN A 17 11.36 16.69 -10.25
CA ASN A 17 11.04 15.88 -11.44
C ASN A 17 11.93 14.65 -11.69
N GLY A 18 11.72 13.60 -10.89
CA GLY A 18 12.09 12.24 -11.23
C GLY A 18 11.43 11.27 -10.26
N GLN A 19 10.61 10.33 -10.74
CA GLN A 19 10.02 9.29 -9.89
C GLN A 19 11.11 8.28 -9.52
N THR A 20 11.83 8.53 -8.44
CA THR A 20 12.74 7.57 -7.82
C THR A 20 11.96 6.76 -6.79
N PHE A 21 11.70 5.48 -7.11
CA PHE A 21 11.22 4.51 -6.14
C PHE A 21 12.34 4.23 -5.14
N ASN A 22 12.39 5.00 -4.06
CA ASN A 22 13.36 4.79 -2.99
C ASN A 22 12.86 3.66 -2.08
N VAL A 23 12.97 2.43 -2.59
CA VAL A 23 12.70 1.22 -1.82
C VAL A 23 13.94 0.96 -0.97
N ASP A 24 13.82 1.19 0.33
CA ASP A 24 14.87 0.80 1.28
C ASP A 24 14.90 -0.73 1.36
N ILE A 25 15.99 -1.32 0.87
CA ILE A 25 16.20 -2.79 0.79
C ILE A 25 17.25 -3.15 1.83
N GLU A 26 16.82 -3.73 2.96
CA GLU A 26 17.72 -4.46 3.84
C GLU A 26 18.08 -5.82 3.19
N ASP A 27 19.23 -5.86 2.52
CA ASP A 27 19.80 -7.09 1.96
C ASP A 27 20.18 -8.08 3.08
N PHE A 28 19.37 -9.14 3.25
CA PHE A 28 19.73 -10.27 4.09
C PHE A 28 20.74 -11.19 3.38
N ILE A 29 22.01 -11.10 3.78
CA ILE A 29 23.07 -12.02 3.33
C ILE A 29 23.12 -13.23 4.28
N GLU A 30 22.60 -14.38 3.83
CA GLU A 30 22.75 -15.66 4.55
C GLU A 30 24.02 -16.38 4.07
N TYR A 31 25.02 -16.50 4.94
CA TYR A 31 26.35 -17.00 4.59
C TYR A 31 26.41 -18.54 4.62
N ILE A 32 26.07 -19.17 3.49
CA ILE A 32 26.24 -20.61 3.26
C ILE A 32 27.67 -20.90 2.75
N GLY A 33 28.35 -21.86 3.39
CA GLY A 33 29.80 -22.04 3.26
C GLY A 33 30.29 -22.62 1.93
N GLU A 34 31.41 -22.07 1.46
CA GLU A 34 32.37 -22.65 0.49
C GLU A 34 31.81 -23.46 -0.69
N THR A 35 31.24 -22.79 -1.69
CA THR A 35 31.83 -22.66 -3.06
C THR A 35 30.87 -21.96 -4.02
N GLU A 36 31.42 -21.16 -4.94
CA GLU A 36 30.81 -20.73 -6.22
C GLU A 36 29.29 -20.44 -6.27
N SER A 37 28.84 -19.36 -5.63
CA SER A 37 28.37 -18.17 -6.39
C SER A 37 27.85 -17.06 -5.47
N LEU A 38 28.22 -15.81 -5.77
CA LEU A 38 27.67 -14.59 -5.12
C LEU A 38 26.37 -14.11 -5.79
N PHE A 39 25.52 -15.03 -6.26
CA PHE A 39 24.15 -14.66 -6.61
C PHE A 39 23.35 -14.55 -5.32
N SER A 40 23.04 -13.32 -4.89
CA SER A 40 22.02 -13.13 -3.86
C SER A 40 20.71 -13.74 -4.36
N VAL A 41 20.18 -14.71 -3.63
CA VAL A 41 18.89 -15.31 -3.96
C VAL A 41 17.83 -14.25 -3.70
N LYS A 42 17.37 -13.58 -4.76
CA LYS A 42 16.34 -12.55 -4.70
C LYS A 42 15.18 -13.02 -3.82
N THR A 43 14.86 -12.23 -2.78
CA THR A 43 13.74 -12.53 -1.89
C THR A 43 12.42 -12.57 -2.67
N TYR A 44 11.40 -13.26 -2.15
CA TYR A 44 10.06 -13.25 -2.78
C TYR A 44 9.56 -11.81 -3.04
N LYS A 45 9.74 -10.90 -2.07
CA LYS A 45 9.42 -9.46 -2.23
C LYS A 45 10.16 -8.84 -3.43
N GLN A 46 11.46 -9.10 -3.57
CA GLN A 46 12.27 -8.59 -4.67
C GLN A 46 11.74 -9.09 -6.03
N ARG A 47 11.48 -10.40 -6.15
CA ARG A 47 10.99 -11.00 -7.41
C ARG A 47 9.60 -10.49 -7.80
N VAL A 48 8.72 -10.26 -6.81
CA VAL A 48 7.42 -9.61 -7.03
C VAL A 48 7.60 -8.15 -7.48
N ILE A 49 8.48 -7.37 -6.85
CA ILE A 49 8.78 -5.99 -7.25
C ILE A 49 9.25 -5.94 -8.71
N ASP A 50 10.25 -6.74 -9.06
CA ASP A 50 10.81 -6.80 -10.41
C ASP A 50 9.71 -7.12 -11.44
N TYR A 51 8.91 -8.15 -11.18
CA TYR A 51 7.78 -8.53 -12.02
C TYR A 51 6.77 -7.39 -12.20
N LEU A 52 6.37 -6.71 -11.11
CA LEU A 52 5.38 -5.64 -11.15
C LEU A 52 5.89 -4.37 -11.86
N ILE A 53 7.20 -4.14 -11.88
CA ILE A 53 7.84 -3.08 -12.67
C ILE A 53 7.79 -3.43 -14.16
N GLU A 54 8.25 -4.62 -14.54
CA GLU A 54 8.27 -5.12 -15.92
C GLU A 54 6.86 -5.22 -16.54
N ASN A 55 5.87 -5.57 -15.70
CA ASN A 55 4.46 -5.71 -16.07
C ASN A 55 3.58 -4.53 -15.65
N SER A 56 4.18 -3.37 -15.37
CA SER A 56 3.45 -2.15 -14.94
C SER A 56 2.36 -1.68 -15.91
N TRP A 57 2.44 -2.07 -17.19
CA TRP A 57 1.43 -1.85 -18.23
C TRP A 57 0.22 -2.80 -18.17
N ASN A 58 0.24 -3.83 -17.30
CA ASN A 58 -0.86 -4.78 -17.14
C ASN A 58 -2.14 -4.02 -16.71
N PRO A 59 -3.29 -4.23 -17.38
CA PRO A 59 -4.53 -3.51 -17.09
C PRO A 59 -5.03 -3.68 -15.65
N VAL A 60 -4.79 -4.82 -15.01
CA VAL A 60 -5.20 -5.08 -13.62
C VAL A 60 -4.35 -4.30 -12.63
N ILE A 61 -3.03 -4.25 -12.85
CA ILE A 61 -2.12 -3.44 -12.04
C ILE A 61 -2.50 -1.95 -12.17
N GLN A 62 -2.84 -1.50 -13.37
CA GLN A 62 -3.34 -0.14 -13.61
C GLN A 62 -4.65 0.14 -12.85
N LYS A 63 -5.63 -0.78 -12.86
CA LYS A 63 -6.86 -0.63 -12.04
C LYS A 63 -6.54 -0.42 -10.55
N ILE A 64 -5.64 -1.25 -9.99
CA ILE A 64 -5.24 -1.19 -8.57
C ILE A 64 -4.65 0.18 -8.22
N ARG A 65 -3.72 0.68 -9.05
CA ARG A 65 -3.11 2.02 -8.90
C ARG A 65 -4.15 3.14 -9.00
N ASN A 66 -5.09 3.02 -9.93
CA ASN A 66 -6.06 4.06 -10.26
C ASN A 66 -7.34 4.04 -9.38
N LEU A 67 -7.36 3.22 -8.32
CA LEU A 67 -8.53 2.97 -7.46
C LEU A 67 -9.75 2.46 -8.24
N GLU A 68 -9.56 1.79 -9.37
CA GLU A 68 -10.66 1.26 -10.19
C GLU A 68 -11.09 -0.13 -9.69
N PRO A 69 -12.40 -0.47 -9.74
CA PRO A 69 -12.86 -1.78 -9.29
C PRO A 69 -12.24 -2.93 -10.07
N ILE A 70 -11.71 -3.91 -9.35
CA ILE A 70 -11.30 -5.20 -9.93
C ILE A 70 -12.49 -6.17 -9.98
N THR A 71 -12.50 -7.01 -11.00
CA THR A 71 -13.45 -8.11 -11.18
C THR A 71 -12.88 -9.42 -10.61
N ARG A 72 -13.73 -10.44 -10.48
CA ARG A 72 -13.27 -11.79 -10.13
C ARG A 72 -12.26 -12.38 -11.13
N ALA A 73 -12.33 -12.01 -12.41
CA ALA A 73 -11.37 -12.46 -13.42
C ALA A 73 -10.00 -11.81 -13.19
N ASP A 74 -10.00 -10.51 -12.87
CA ASP A 74 -8.79 -9.75 -12.50
C ASP A 74 -8.09 -10.41 -11.30
N THR A 75 -8.81 -10.75 -10.22
CA THR A 75 -8.22 -11.42 -9.04
C THR A 75 -7.54 -12.75 -9.40
N VAL A 76 -8.18 -13.57 -10.24
CA VAL A 76 -7.62 -14.86 -10.69
C VAL A 76 -6.39 -14.68 -11.59
N GLU A 77 -6.28 -13.56 -12.32
CA GLU A 77 -5.07 -13.18 -13.05
C GLU A 77 -3.93 -12.84 -12.09
N LEU A 78 -4.18 -11.97 -11.10
CA LEU A 78 -3.19 -11.56 -10.09
C LEU A 78 -2.67 -12.75 -9.27
N GLU A 79 -3.54 -13.67 -8.88
CA GLU A 79 -3.17 -14.90 -8.18
C GLU A 79 -2.20 -15.74 -9.02
N LYS A 80 -2.51 -15.99 -10.29
CA LYS A 80 -1.63 -16.74 -11.21
C LYS A 80 -0.30 -16.03 -11.42
N VAL A 81 -0.33 -14.70 -11.56
CA VAL A 81 0.85 -13.85 -11.71
C VAL A 81 1.79 -14.00 -10.51
N LEU A 82 1.27 -13.87 -9.28
CA LEU A 82 2.08 -13.95 -8.06
C LEU A 82 2.58 -15.37 -7.74
N TRP A 83 1.94 -16.41 -8.26
CA TRP A 83 2.28 -17.82 -7.96
C TRP A 83 2.97 -18.56 -9.11
N ASN A 84 3.44 -17.85 -10.14
CA ASN A 84 4.11 -18.44 -11.31
C ASN A 84 5.59 -18.03 -11.41
N GLU A 85 5.85 -16.79 -11.85
CA GLU A 85 7.23 -16.32 -12.07
C GLU A 85 7.93 -15.78 -10.80
N PRO A 86 7.28 -15.00 -9.91
CA PRO A 86 7.97 -14.42 -8.76
C PRO A 86 8.02 -15.35 -7.54
N GLY A 87 7.27 -16.44 -7.49
CA GLY A 87 7.31 -17.40 -6.38
C GLY A 87 6.07 -18.28 -6.28
N THR A 88 5.85 -18.89 -5.11
CA THR A 88 4.67 -19.75 -4.85
C THR A 88 3.63 -19.10 -3.93
N ARG A 89 2.45 -19.71 -3.86
CA ARG A 89 1.38 -19.30 -2.93
C ARG A 89 1.81 -19.40 -1.46
N GLU A 90 2.68 -20.35 -1.12
CA GLU A 90 3.23 -20.53 0.22
C GLU A 90 4.18 -19.38 0.59
N GLU A 91 5.00 -18.90 -0.36
CA GLU A 91 5.82 -17.71 -0.16
C GLU A 91 4.97 -16.44 0.00
N TYR A 92 3.94 -16.27 -0.83
CA TYR A 92 2.95 -15.19 -0.66
C TYR A 92 2.30 -15.22 0.73
N ASN A 93 1.78 -16.38 1.15
CA ASN A 93 1.12 -16.54 2.45
C ASN A 93 2.11 -16.26 3.59
N LYS A 94 3.34 -16.77 3.52
CA LYS A 94 4.38 -16.55 4.53
C LYS A 94 4.75 -15.06 4.65
N PHE A 95 4.86 -14.37 3.51
CA PHE A 95 5.20 -12.94 3.49
C PHE A 95 4.06 -12.07 4.01
N THR A 96 2.81 -12.40 3.68
CA THR A 96 1.64 -11.55 3.99
C THR A 96 0.89 -11.92 5.27
N PHE A 97 1.27 -13.00 5.96
CA PHE A 97 0.54 -13.57 7.12
C PHE A 97 0.17 -12.56 8.22
N ASN A 98 1.07 -11.64 8.55
CA ASN A 98 0.87 -10.59 9.57
C ASN A 98 0.69 -9.19 8.96
N THR A 99 0.35 -9.10 7.67
CA THR A 99 0.12 -7.82 6.97
C THR A 99 -1.37 -7.57 6.80
N LEU A 100 -1.78 -6.30 6.75
CA LEU A 100 -3.18 -5.93 6.47
C LEU A 100 -3.65 -6.44 5.09
N ALA A 101 -2.72 -6.54 4.14
CA ALA A 101 -2.92 -7.12 2.82
C ALA A 101 -3.01 -8.67 2.80
N GLY A 102 -2.91 -9.33 3.96
CA GLY A 102 -2.99 -10.78 4.10
C GLY A 102 -4.30 -11.34 3.55
N GLY A 103 -4.20 -12.21 2.55
CA GLY A 103 -5.36 -12.82 1.90
C GLY A 103 -6.05 -11.96 0.83
N ASN A 104 -5.58 -10.73 0.57
CA ASN A 104 -5.99 -9.94 -0.59
C ASN A 104 -4.78 -9.62 -1.49
N VAL A 105 -4.68 -10.33 -2.63
CA VAL A 105 -3.59 -10.14 -3.60
C VAL A 105 -3.54 -8.73 -4.19
N ALA A 106 -4.68 -8.05 -4.33
CA ALA A 106 -4.74 -6.70 -4.88
C ALA A 106 -4.33 -5.63 -3.85
N ALA A 107 -4.66 -5.82 -2.56
CA ALA A 107 -4.07 -5.04 -1.47
C ALA A 107 -2.55 -5.19 -1.44
N PHE A 108 -2.05 -6.43 -1.52
CA PHE A 108 -0.62 -6.71 -1.49
C PHE A 108 0.13 -6.06 -2.65
N ILE A 109 -0.41 -6.16 -3.87
CA ILE A 109 0.14 -5.47 -5.03
C ILE A 109 0.10 -3.95 -4.83
N ARG A 110 -0.99 -3.38 -4.30
CA ARG A 110 -1.07 -1.94 -3.99
C ARG A 110 -0.01 -1.50 -2.98
N SER A 111 0.26 -2.26 -1.92
CA SER A 111 1.33 -1.95 -0.96
C SER A 111 2.75 -1.97 -1.56
N ILE A 112 2.92 -2.53 -2.76
CA ILE A 112 4.19 -2.53 -3.50
C ILE A 112 4.23 -1.42 -4.54
N VAL A 113 3.17 -1.26 -5.35
CA VAL A 113 3.17 -0.31 -6.48
C VAL A 113 2.69 1.09 -6.10
N GLY A 114 2.00 1.23 -4.97
CA GLY A 114 1.33 2.46 -4.54
C GLY A 114 0.10 2.81 -5.38
N LEU A 115 -0.47 3.98 -5.11
CA LEU A 115 -1.54 4.58 -5.91
C LEU A 115 -0.95 5.44 -7.03
N ASP A 116 -1.72 5.66 -8.10
CA ASP A 116 -1.47 6.81 -8.97
C ASP A 116 -1.92 8.09 -8.27
N LYS A 117 -1.04 9.09 -8.22
CA LYS A 117 -1.28 10.34 -7.50
C LYS A 117 -2.47 11.13 -8.08
N GLN A 118 -2.61 11.18 -9.40
CA GLN A 118 -3.70 11.93 -10.04
C GLN A 118 -5.03 11.21 -9.86
N ALA A 119 -5.05 9.88 -9.94
CA ALA A 119 -6.24 9.08 -9.67
C ALA A 119 -6.68 9.18 -8.20
N ALA A 120 -5.73 9.14 -7.26
CA ALA A 120 -5.96 9.36 -5.83
C ALA A 120 -6.53 10.77 -5.55
N GLU A 121 -5.88 11.82 -6.05
CA GLU A 121 -6.34 13.21 -5.92
C GLU A 121 -7.74 13.42 -6.54
N LYS A 122 -8.01 12.80 -7.70
CA LYS A 122 -9.32 12.86 -8.37
C LYS A 122 -10.41 12.19 -7.55
N ARG A 123 -10.19 10.95 -7.08
CA ARG A 123 -11.16 10.23 -6.23
C ARG A 123 -11.40 10.95 -4.91
N PHE A 124 -10.34 11.47 -4.30
CA PHE A 124 -10.45 12.28 -3.09
C PHE A 124 -11.29 13.55 -3.34
N SER A 125 -11.00 14.30 -4.40
CA SER A 125 -11.75 15.53 -4.76
C SER A 125 -13.22 15.26 -5.06
N GLN A 126 -13.56 14.13 -5.69
CA GLN A 126 -14.94 13.68 -5.88
C GLN A 126 -15.62 13.44 -4.52
N PHE A 127 -14.99 12.70 -3.62
CA PHE A 127 -15.52 12.46 -2.29
C PHE A 127 -15.68 13.76 -1.46
N LEU A 128 -14.76 14.72 -1.57
CA LEU A 128 -14.91 16.01 -0.89
C LEU A 128 -16.10 16.82 -1.42
N SER A 129 -16.30 16.83 -2.73
CA SER A 129 -17.37 17.58 -3.40
C SER A 129 -18.76 17.12 -2.96
N ASP A 130 -18.93 15.81 -2.76
CA ASP A 130 -20.20 15.19 -2.38
C ASP A 130 -20.58 15.39 -0.89
N ASN A 131 -19.63 15.74 -0.02
CA ASN A 131 -19.84 15.66 1.45
C ASN A 131 -19.40 16.93 2.24
N GLN A 132 -18.98 18.02 1.58
CA GLN A 132 -18.66 19.35 2.17
C GLN A 132 -17.83 19.34 3.48
N LEU A 133 -16.67 18.68 3.46
CA LEU A 133 -15.81 18.53 4.64
C LEU A 133 -14.95 19.77 4.95
N ASN A 134 -14.73 20.03 6.24
CA ASN A 134 -13.82 21.08 6.71
C ASN A 134 -12.33 20.67 6.59
N SER A 135 -11.39 21.61 6.76
CA SER A 135 -9.96 21.35 6.57
C SER A 135 -9.38 20.25 7.48
N GLN A 136 -9.86 20.10 8.71
CA GLN A 136 -9.40 19.08 9.66
C GLN A 136 -9.88 17.68 9.24
N GLN A 137 -11.13 17.58 8.82
CA GLN A 137 -11.72 16.36 8.26
C GLN A 137 -11.01 15.96 6.95
N GLN A 138 -10.70 16.93 6.08
CA GLN A 138 -9.93 16.70 4.86
C GLN A 138 -8.53 16.16 5.17
N GLU A 139 -7.83 16.70 6.17
CA GLU A 139 -6.50 16.24 6.57
C GLU A 139 -6.52 14.81 7.11
N TYR A 140 -7.52 14.46 7.92
CA TYR A 140 -7.74 13.09 8.39
C TYR A 140 -7.94 12.11 7.21
N LEU A 141 -8.78 12.45 6.23
CA LEU A 141 -8.99 11.59 5.05
C LEU A 141 -7.78 11.51 4.10
N LYS A 142 -6.90 12.54 4.07
CA LYS A 142 -5.58 12.43 3.41
C LYS A 142 -4.65 11.48 4.16
N THR A 143 -4.68 11.48 5.48
CA THR A 143 -3.89 10.56 6.30
C THR A 143 -4.30 9.10 5.99
N ILE A 144 -5.60 8.86 5.79
CA ILE A 144 -6.13 7.57 5.32
C ILE A 144 -5.58 7.20 3.93
N ILE A 145 -5.61 8.10 2.93
CA ILE A 145 -5.18 7.73 1.57
C ILE A 145 -3.66 7.50 1.49
N ASN A 146 -2.87 8.19 2.32
CA ASN A 146 -1.43 7.94 2.46
C ASN A 146 -1.17 6.55 3.08
N TYR A 147 -1.88 6.18 4.14
CA TYR A 147 -1.76 4.85 4.73
C TYR A 147 -2.16 3.74 3.74
N VAL A 148 -3.23 3.92 2.96
CA VAL A 148 -3.65 2.96 1.90
C VAL A 148 -2.63 2.87 0.76
N ASN A 149 -1.92 3.96 0.45
CA ASN A 149 -0.83 3.94 -0.52
C ASN A 149 0.37 3.10 -0.07
N GLU A 150 0.66 3.07 1.23
CA GLU A 150 1.79 2.32 1.82
C GLU A 150 1.41 0.88 2.18
N ASN A 151 0.23 0.66 2.76
CA ASN A 151 -0.22 -0.63 3.31
C ASN A 151 -1.18 -1.40 2.39
N GLY A 152 -1.60 -0.78 1.28
CA GLY A 152 -2.45 -1.39 0.26
C GLY A 152 -3.95 -1.42 0.57
N ASP A 153 -4.34 -1.31 1.83
CA ASP A 153 -5.72 -1.22 2.29
C ASP A 153 -5.79 -0.48 3.65
N ILE A 154 -6.98 -0.32 4.22
CA ILE A 154 -7.19 0.17 5.59
C ILE A 154 -8.48 -0.42 6.18
N THR A 155 -8.46 -0.77 7.47
CA THR A 155 -9.64 -1.29 8.19
C THR A 155 -10.11 -0.34 9.28
N THR A 156 -11.33 -0.54 9.78
CA THR A 156 -11.85 0.22 10.92
C THR A 156 -11.03 -0.04 12.19
N ASP A 157 -10.49 -1.25 12.39
CA ASP A 157 -9.61 -1.56 13.52
C ASP A 157 -8.33 -0.73 13.52
N VAL A 158 -7.69 -0.54 12.36
CA VAL A 158 -6.54 0.38 12.20
C VAL A 158 -6.93 1.80 12.62
N LEU A 159 -8.07 2.30 12.14
CA LEU A 159 -8.50 3.67 12.45
C LEU A 159 -8.79 3.93 13.94
N ILE A 160 -9.13 2.88 14.69
CA ILE A 160 -9.47 2.97 16.13
C ILE A 160 -8.23 2.74 17.01
N ASN A 161 -7.33 1.83 16.61
CA ASN A 161 -6.29 1.30 17.49
C ASN A 161 -4.85 1.64 17.06
N GLU A 162 -4.63 2.22 15.88
CA GLU A 162 -3.30 2.52 15.35
C GLU A 162 -3.06 4.01 15.14
N SER A 163 -1.85 4.45 15.47
CA SER A 163 -1.39 5.82 15.24
C SER A 163 -1.11 6.06 13.74
N PRO A 164 -1.44 7.24 13.19
CA PRO A 164 -1.92 8.44 13.87
C PRO A 164 -3.44 8.54 14.08
N PHE A 165 -4.22 7.54 13.67
CA PHE A 165 -5.69 7.63 13.65
C PHE A 165 -6.34 7.57 15.03
N ASP A 166 -5.75 6.77 15.92
CA ASP A 166 -6.11 6.63 17.34
C ASP A 166 -6.16 7.96 18.13
N SER A 167 -5.42 8.97 17.67
CA SER A 167 -5.31 10.29 18.28
C SER A 167 -6.49 11.24 17.98
N TYR A 168 -7.41 10.85 17.10
CA TYR A 168 -8.54 11.68 16.68
C TYR A 168 -9.84 11.27 17.40
N ASP A 169 -10.45 12.20 18.16
CA ASP A 169 -11.84 12.05 18.56
C ASP A 169 -12.75 12.29 17.35
N TRP A 170 -13.33 11.22 16.81
CA TRP A 170 -14.21 11.31 15.63
C TRP A 170 -15.49 12.12 15.93
N GLN A 171 -15.99 12.11 17.17
CA GLN A 171 -17.18 12.88 17.53
C GLN A 171 -16.87 14.37 17.61
N GLU A 172 -15.68 14.77 18.08
CA GLU A 172 -15.21 16.16 18.05
C GLU A 172 -14.96 16.65 16.61
N VAL A 173 -14.26 15.84 15.80
CA VAL A 173 -13.80 16.25 14.46
C VAL A 173 -14.89 16.14 13.39
N PHE A 174 -15.73 15.10 13.45
CA PHE A 174 -16.77 14.82 12.45
C PHE A 174 -18.19 15.07 12.96
N GLY A 175 -18.49 14.91 14.25
CA GLY A 175 -19.84 15.11 14.78
C GLY A 175 -20.87 14.20 14.11
N ASP A 176 -21.91 14.77 13.51
CA ASP A 176 -22.91 14.00 12.74
C ASP A 176 -22.32 13.32 11.48
N ASN A 177 -21.14 13.75 11.02
CA ASN A 177 -20.50 13.28 9.80
C ASN A 177 -19.59 12.04 9.98
N VAL A 178 -19.55 11.41 11.16
CA VAL A 178 -18.69 10.23 11.44
C VAL A 178 -18.90 9.10 10.43
N ALA A 179 -20.13 8.92 9.94
CA ALA A 179 -20.46 7.92 8.91
C ALA A 179 -19.66 8.08 7.60
N PHE A 180 -19.14 9.29 7.30
CA PHE A 180 -18.29 9.50 6.13
C PHE A 180 -16.93 8.81 6.22
N ILE A 181 -16.38 8.59 7.42
CA ILE A 181 -15.13 7.84 7.61
C ILE A 181 -15.33 6.41 7.09
N SER A 182 -16.35 5.71 7.58
CA SER A 182 -16.68 4.35 7.12
C SER A 182 -17.05 4.31 5.63
N LYS A 183 -17.79 5.31 5.11
CA LYS A 183 -18.10 5.41 3.68
C LYS A 183 -16.83 5.55 2.83
N TYR A 184 -15.86 6.34 3.29
CA TYR A 184 -14.58 6.56 2.60
C TYR A 184 -13.72 5.29 2.58
N VAL A 185 -13.52 4.65 3.75
CA VAL A 185 -12.82 3.36 3.88
C VAL A 185 -13.45 2.29 2.98
N ASN A 186 -14.77 2.12 3.05
CA ASN A 186 -15.48 1.15 2.22
C ASN A 186 -15.32 1.43 0.72
N THR A 187 -15.16 2.70 0.31
CA THR A 187 -14.89 3.08 -1.09
C THR A 187 -13.47 2.71 -1.53
N LEU A 188 -12.48 2.76 -0.64
CA LEU A 188 -11.08 2.38 -0.91
C LEU A 188 -10.85 0.86 -0.85
N HIS A 189 -11.60 0.17 0.00
CA HIS A 189 -11.59 -1.29 0.15
C HIS A 189 -12.35 -1.99 -0.98
N SER A 190 -13.58 -1.56 -1.31
CA SER A 190 -14.43 -2.23 -2.30
C SER A 190 -13.83 -2.31 -3.71
N VAL A 191 -12.91 -1.41 -4.08
CA VAL A 191 -12.25 -1.44 -5.39
C VAL A 191 -11.21 -2.56 -5.55
N ILE A 192 -10.73 -3.15 -4.44
CA ILE A 192 -9.82 -4.30 -4.41
C ILE A 192 -10.49 -5.59 -3.90
N VAL A 193 -11.81 -5.59 -3.77
CA VAL A 193 -12.61 -6.79 -3.53
C VAL A 193 -13.39 -7.08 -4.81
N ALA A 194 -13.22 -8.29 -5.34
CA ALA A 194 -13.90 -8.71 -6.56
C ALA A 194 -15.43 -8.58 -6.43
N SER A 195 -16.03 -7.81 -7.34
CA SER A 195 -17.48 -7.72 -7.56
C SER A 195 -18.01 -8.90 -8.38
#